data_AF-A0A9P9I676-F1
#
_entry.id   AF-A0A9P9I676-F1
#
_cell.length_a   1.000
_cell.length_b   1.000
_cell.length_c   1.000
_cell.angle_alpha   90.00
_cell.angle_beta   90.00
_cell.angle_gamma   90.00
#
_symmetry.space_group_name_H-M   'P 1'
#
loop_
_entity.id
_entity.type
_entity.pdbx_description
1 polymer ?
#
loop_
_entity_poly.entity_id
_entity_poly.type
_entity_poly.pdbx_seq_one_letter_code
_entity_poly.pdbx_strand_id
1 'polypeptide(L)'
;MQAVICTLGSESGLKRILQLVKEDLSMEGADDIFASAVLPFFKTVGHPRILGSGLLENAIGTIYNTVFGPGGRYALQIYEYIVTNAASYSPEDTLAMIVVFAKILDFNETINAMEDFKRIAENLEIVIGADKKDASCASAVKWLKRAKSRLGIGRHNQTTTDIKTTKQRALSQFAQDLPGFLSKKGPRYDNDSDDVRNVRILPTYHEILSDRPPYLPTLDPSELHLPGIEGLIDRHFRLYREDTVGPIRDALNRELFSLRNPQNRSQNAQNVRTNVYSNLALDRFHCDLWHGPVITISIGQPAQVCNMRPHARVDWWKS
;
A
#
# COMPACT_ATOMS: atom_id res chain seq x y z
N MET A 1 5.37 -11.51 18.66
CA MET A 1 4.04 -11.18 18.10
C MET A 1 3.88 -11.70 16.67
N GLN A 2 4.82 -11.43 15.75
CA GLN A 2 4.76 -11.94 14.36
C GLN A 2 4.66 -13.48 14.27
N ALA A 3 5.54 -14.21 14.98
CA ALA A 3 5.48 -15.68 15.03
C ALA A 3 4.13 -16.22 15.56
N VAL A 4 3.51 -15.52 16.52
CA VAL A 4 2.21 -15.92 17.10
C VAL A 4 1.10 -15.81 16.05
N ILE A 5 1.06 -14.73 15.27
CA ILE A 5 0.08 -14.56 14.19
C ILE A 5 0.29 -15.58 13.08
N CYS A 6 1.53 -15.86 12.69
CA CYS A 6 1.82 -16.92 11.72
C CYS A 6 1.36 -18.30 12.22
N THR A 7 1.57 -18.62 13.50
CA THR A 7 1.09 -19.87 14.11
C THR A 7 -0.44 -19.91 14.18
N LEU A 8 -1.11 -18.80 14.51
CA LEU A 8 -2.57 -18.72 14.49
C LEU A 8 -3.16 -18.89 13.08
N GLY A 9 -2.47 -18.40 12.05
CA GLY A 9 -2.84 -18.59 10.64
C GLY A 9 -2.50 -19.98 10.07
N SER A 10 -1.81 -20.84 10.83
CA SER A 10 -1.52 -22.22 10.41
C SER A 10 -2.74 -23.14 10.61
N GLU A 11 -2.76 -24.30 9.96
CA GLU A 11 -3.90 -25.23 10.02
C GLU A 11 -4.30 -25.62 11.46
N SER A 12 -3.33 -25.80 12.37
CA SER A 12 -3.59 -26.09 13.78
C SER A 12 -4.13 -24.87 14.54
N GLY A 13 -3.63 -23.66 14.22
CA GLY A 13 -4.12 -22.41 14.77
C GLY A 13 -5.57 -22.11 14.36
N LEU A 14 -5.91 -22.34 13.09
CA LEU A 14 -7.27 -22.16 12.57
C LEU A 14 -8.27 -23.12 13.23
N LYS A 15 -7.87 -24.37 13.53
CA LYS A 15 -8.71 -25.30 14.31
C LYS A 15 -9.01 -24.74 15.70
N ARG A 16 -8.05 -24.08 16.34
CA ARG A 16 -8.26 -23.44 17.65
C ARG A 16 -9.14 -22.20 17.56
N ILE A 17 -8.99 -21.39 16.51
CA ILE A 17 -9.87 -20.25 16.25
C ILE A 17 -11.30 -20.73 15.97
N LEU A 18 -11.47 -21.82 15.20
CA LEU A 18 -12.78 -22.41 14.97
C LEU A 18 -13.42 -22.92 16.26
N GLN A 19 -12.65 -23.47 17.20
CA GLN A 19 -13.17 -23.85 18.52
C GLN A 19 -13.67 -22.61 19.28
N LEU A 20 -12.85 -21.54 19.31
CA LEU A 20 -13.20 -20.28 19.97
C LEU A 20 -14.45 -19.62 19.38
N VAL A 21 -14.58 -19.67 18.06
CA VAL A 21 -15.61 -18.96 17.30
C VAL A 21 -16.93 -19.76 17.22
N LYS A 22 -16.87 -21.09 17.38
CA LYS A 22 -18.05 -21.97 17.46
C LYS A 22 -18.56 -22.17 18.88
N GLU A 23 -17.87 -21.65 19.89
CA GLU A 23 -18.26 -21.77 21.28
C GLU A 23 -19.57 -21.00 21.49
N ASP A 24 -20.54 -21.64 22.14
CA ASP A 24 -21.89 -21.08 22.24
C ASP A 24 -21.94 -19.99 23.33
N LEU A 25 -21.86 -18.73 22.89
CA LEU A 25 -21.89 -17.55 23.75
C LEU A 25 -23.28 -17.28 24.36
N SER A 26 -24.28 -18.17 24.17
CA SER A 26 -25.58 -18.09 24.85
C SER A 26 -25.65 -18.81 26.19
N MET A 27 -24.58 -19.49 26.62
CA MET A 27 -24.55 -20.29 27.85
C MET A 27 -24.09 -19.49 29.08
N GLU A 28 -24.51 -19.92 30.28
CA GLU A 28 -24.00 -19.38 31.56
C GLU A 28 -22.47 -19.54 31.61
N GLY A 29 -21.75 -18.42 31.80
CA GLY A 29 -20.27 -18.36 31.75
C GLY A 29 -19.68 -17.80 30.44
N ALA A 30 -20.51 -17.38 29.48
CA ALA A 30 -20.06 -16.74 28.25
C ALA A 30 -19.23 -15.46 28.49
N ASP A 31 -19.54 -14.69 29.54
CA ASP A 31 -18.83 -13.46 29.90
C ASP A 31 -17.37 -13.73 30.25
N ASP A 32 -17.10 -14.79 31.03
CA ASP A 32 -15.76 -15.19 31.42
C ASP A 32 -14.95 -15.71 30.22
N ILE A 33 -15.59 -16.48 29.32
CA ILE A 33 -14.95 -16.97 28.10
C ILE A 33 -14.64 -15.81 27.15
N PHE A 34 -15.58 -14.88 27.00
CA PHE A 34 -15.40 -13.71 26.16
C PHE A 34 -14.25 -12.82 26.68
N ALA A 35 -14.25 -12.54 27.98
CA ALA A 35 -13.22 -11.71 28.61
C ALA A 35 -11.83 -12.39 28.62
N SER A 36 -11.78 -13.71 28.82
CA SER A 36 -10.51 -14.45 28.92
C SER A 36 -9.92 -14.89 27.57
N ALA A 37 -10.75 -15.08 26.55
CA ALA A 37 -10.30 -15.65 25.27
C ALA A 37 -10.61 -14.76 24.06
N VAL A 38 -11.87 -14.35 23.86
CA VAL A 38 -12.30 -13.64 22.63
C VAL A 38 -11.75 -12.21 22.59
N LEU A 39 -11.87 -11.46 23.69
CA LEU A 39 -11.42 -10.08 23.77
C LEU A 39 -9.89 -9.94 23.63
N PRO A 40 -9.04 -10.74 24.33
CA PRO A 40 -7.59 -10.71 24.12
C PRO A 40 -7.19 -11.11 22.69
N PHE A 41 -7.92 -12.06 22.09
CA PHE A 41 -7.73 -12.43 20.69
C PHE A 41 -8.01 -11.24 19.76
N PHE A 42 -9.13 -10.53 19.95
CA PHE A 42 -9.51 -9.36 19.13
C PHE A 42 -8.53 -8.21 19.29
N LYS A 43 -8.07 -7.92 20.52
CA LYS A 43 -6.99 -6.95 20.77
C LYS A 43 -5.71 -7.30 20.04
N THR A 44 -5.38 -8.59 19.99
CA THR A 44 -4.18 -9.08 19.30
C THR A 44 -4.32 -8.90 17.79
N VAL A 45 -5.36 -9.46 17.17
CA VAL A 45 -5.51 -9.41 15.71
C VAL A 45 -5.90 -8.02 15.19
N GLY A 46 -6.45 -7.15 16.03
CA GLY A 46 -6.76 -5.76 15.72
C GLY A 46 -5.63 -4.76 15.99
N HIS A 47 -4.48 -5.19 16.50
CA HIS A 47 -3.42 -4.28 16.92
C HIS A 47 -2.77 -3.55 15.71
N PRO A 48 -2.52 -2.22 15.76
CA PRO A 48 -2.00 -1.44 14.63
C PRO A 48 -0.70 -1.97 14.02
N ARG A 49 0.22 -2.49 14.85
CA ARG A 49 1.49 -3.07 14.38
C ARG A 49 1.31 -4.38 13.60
N ILE A 50 0.24 -5.12 13.88
CA ILE A 50 -0.08 -6.36 13.15
C ILE A 50 -0.75 -5.98 11.83
N LEU A 51 -1.72 -5.06 11.86
CA LEU A 51 -2.43 -4.57 10.68
C LEU A 51 -1.53 -3.82 9.68
N GLY A 52 -0.46 -3.18 10.15
CA GLY A 52 0.52 -2.47 9.31
C GLY A 52 1.64 -3.36 8.77
N SER A 53 1.68 -4.64 9.12
CA SER A 53 2.74 -5.57 8.69
C SER A 53 2.30 -6.36 7.46
N GLY A 54 2.86 -6.03 6.28
CA GLY A 54 2.60 -6.76 5.04
C GLY A 54 3.01 -8.24 5.08
N LEU A 55 3.95 -8.61 5.95
CA LEU A 55 4.35 -10.02 6.14
C LEU A 55 3.27 -10.89 6.78
N LEU A 56 2.31 -10.27 7.49
CA LEU A 56 1.25 -10.98 8.20
C LEU A 56 -0.08 -10.96 7.44
N GLU A 57 -0.16 -10.28 6.30
CA GLU A 57 -1.41 -10.04 5.58
C GLU A 57 -2.14 -11.33 5.21
N ASN A 58 -1.42 -12.32 4.69
CA ASN A 58 -2.00 -13.62 4.34
C ASN A 58 -2.51 -14.39 5.57
N ALA A 59 -1.72 -14.41 6.65
CA ALA A 59 -2.11 -15.08 7.90
C ALA A 59 -3.36 -14.41 8.52
N ILE A 60 -3.38 -13.07 8.52
CA ILE A 60 -4.50 -12.27 9.04
C ILE A 60 -5.76 -12.45 8.19
N GLY A 61 -5.65 -12.44 6.85
CA GLY A 61 -6.77 -12.68 5.96
C GLY A 61 -7.39 -14.06 6.19
N THR A 62 -6.55 -15.09 6.35
CA THR A 62 -7.00 -16.45 6.67
C THR A 62 -7.71 -16.52 8.03
N ILE A 63 -7.17 -15.81 9.03
CA ILE A 63 -7.80 -15.70 10.36
C ILE A 63 -9.18 -15.02 10.24
N TYR A 64 -9.30 -13.88 9.57
CA TYR A 64 -10.56 -13.17 9.44
C TYR A 64 -11.61 -13.94 8.64
N ASN A 65 -11.20 -14.64 7.58
CA ASN A 65 -12.10 -15.52 6.84
C ASN A 65 -12.62 -16.69 7.70
N THR A 66 -11.77 -17.19 8.60
CA THR A 66 -12.14 -18.23 9.56
C THR A 66 -13.11 -17.72 10.63
N VAL A 67 -12.87 -16.50 11.14
CA VAL A 67 -13.78 -15.83 12.09
C VAL A 67 -15.11 -15.47 11.41
N PHE A 68 -15.09 -15.11 10.13
CA PHE A 68 -16.29 -14.84 9.35
C PHE A 68 -17.16 -16.09 9.22
N GLY A 69 -16.53 -17.21 8.85
CA GLY A 69 -17.21 -18.49 8.70
C GLY A 69 -18.15 -18.57 7.50
N PRO A 70 -18.80 -19.73 7.29
CA PRO A 70 -19.70 -19.92 6.15
C PRO A 70 -20.87 -18.93 6.20
N GLY A 71 -20.93 -18.01 5.23
CA GLY A 71 -21.98 -17.00 5.13
C GLY A 71 -22.02 -16.01 6.30
N GLY A 72 -20.91 -15.81 7.01
CA GLY A 72 -20.83 -14.81 8.10
C GLY A 72 -21.41 -15.25 9.44
N ARG A 73 -21.96 -16.47 9.56
CA ARG A 73 -22.67 -16.96 10.75
C ARG A 73 -21.90 -16.79 12.06
N TYR A 74 -20.61 -17.07 12.01
CA TYR A 74 -19.72 -17.02 13.16
C TYR A 74 -19.46 -15.59 13.63
N ALA A 75 -19.16 -14.69 12.69
CA ALA A 75 -19.02 -13.28 13.00
C ALA A 75 -20.34 -12.69 13.52
N LEU A 76 -21.48 -13.06 12.92
CA LEU A 76 -22.80 -12.60 13.39
C LEU A 76 -23.04 -12.98 14.85
N GLN A 77 -22.83 -14.25 15.22
CA GLN A 77 -23.02 -14.71 16.60
C GLN A 77 -22.18 -13.92 17.60
N ILE A 78 -20.90 -13.72 17.31
CA ILE A 78 -20.00 -12.97 18.20
C ILE A 78 -20.41 -11.50 18.30
N TYR A 79 -20.74 -10.85 17.18
CA TYR A 79 -21.09 -9.43 17.17
C TYR A 79 -22.49 -9.14 17.71
N GLU A 80 -23.43 -10.08 17.63
CA GLU A 80 -24.70 -9.99 18.34
C GLU A 80 -24.50 -10.01 19.85
N TYR A 81 -23.63 -10.90 20.35
CA TYR A 81 -23.25 -10.94 21.76
C TYR A 81 -22.55 -9.63 22.20
N ILE A 82 -21.62 -9.11 21.39
CA ILE A 82 -20.93 -7.83 21.67
C ILE A 82 -21.93 -6.68 21.77
N VAL A 83 -22.90 -6.61 20.85
CA VAL A 83 -23.91 -5.55 20.85
C VAL A 83 -24.82 -5.65 22.08
N THR A 84 -25.22 -6.85 22.48
CA THR A 84 -26.05 -7.06 23.69
C THR A 84 -25.32 -6.63 24.97
N ASN A 85 -24.02 -6.87 25.05
CA ASN A 85 -23.20 -6.56 26.23
C ASN A 85 -22.42 -5.25 26.13
N ALA A 86 -22.77 -4.38 25.17
CA ALA A 86 -21.98 -3.22 24.82
C ALA A 86 -21.77 -2.20 25.96
N ALA A 87 -22.67 -2.16 26.94
CA ALA A 87 -22.56 -1.27 28.11
C ALA A 87 -21.42 -1.66 29.07
N SER A 88 -20.92 -2.89 29.00
CA SER A 88 -19.93 -3.44 29.94
C SER A 88 -18.48 -3.25 29.49
N TYR A 89 -18.25 -2.76 28.27
CA TYR A 89 -16.91 -2.71 27.66
C TYR A 89 -16.27 -1.33 27.77
N SER A 90 -14.95 -1.30 27.92
CA SER A 90 -14.20 -0.04 27.89
C SER A 90 -14.14 0.54 26.47
N PRO A 91 -13.87 1.84 26.30
CA PRO A 91 -13.68 2.46 24.99
C PRO A 91 -12.56 1.82 24.16
N GLU A 92 -11.49 1.34 24.81
CA GLU A 92 -10.38 0.65 24.14
C GLU A 92 -10.77 -0.74 23.63
N ASP A 93 -11.55 -1.47 24.42
CA ASP A 93 -12.09 -2.79 24.05
C ASP A 93 -13.05 -2.65 22.86
N THR A 94 -13.92 -1.64 22.93
CA THR A 94 -14.87 -1.28 21.87
C THR A 94 -14.14 -0.94 20.58
N LEU A 95 -13.06 -0.15 20.66
CA LEU A 95 -12.23 0.15 19.50
C LEU A 95 -11.63 -1.11 18.88
N ALA A 96 -11.04 -2.01 19.68
CA ALA A 96 -10.45 -3.25 19.17
C ALA A 96 -11.51 -4.12 18.46
N MET A 97 -12.70 -4.24 19.04
CA MET A 97 -13.81 -4.99 18.44
C MET A 97 -14.29 -4.38 17.12
N ILE A 98 -14.38 -3.05 17.01
CA ILE A 98 -14.80 -2.36 15.78
C ILE A 98 -13.72 -2.42 14.70
N VAL A 99 -12.44 -2.37 15.08
CA VAL A 99 -11.33 -2.54 14.14
C VAL A 99 -11.38 -3.94 13.52
N VAL A 100 -11.54 -4.98 14.34
CA VAL A 100 -11.69 -6.36 13.86
C VAL A 100 -12.94 -6.50 13.00
N PHE A 101 -14.05 -5.84 13.35
CA PHE A 101 -15.30 -5.86 12.57
C PHE A 101 -15.05 -5.31 11.17
N ALA A 102 -14.52 -4.09 11.08
CA ALA A 102 -14.22 -3.44 9.81
C ALA A 102 -13.25 -4.26 8.96
N LYS A 103 -12.29 -4.94 9.59
CA LYS A 103 -11.34 -5.80 8.90
C LYS A 103 -11.97 -7.10 8.40
N ILE A 104 -12.81 -7.77 9.18
CA ILE A 104 -13.58 -8.92 8.72
C ILE A 104 -14.40 -8.54 7.48
N LEU A 105 -15.02 -7.35 7.47
CA LEU A 105 -15.78 -6.88 6.30
C LEU A 105 -14.89 -6.55 5.10
N ASP A 106 -13.70 -5.97 5.31
CA ASP A 106 -12.76 -5.63 4.23
C ASP A 106 -12.25 -6.88 3.49
N PHE A 107 -12.11 -8.03 4.17
CA PHE A 107 -11.57 -9.27 3.59
C PHE A 107 -12.64 -10.17 2.93
N ASN A 108 -13.93 -9.88 3.07
CA ASN A 108 -15.02 -10.74 2.60
C ASN A 108 -15.93 -9.96 1.63
N GLU A 109 -15.68 -10.10 0.33
CA GLU A 109 -16.34 -9.32 -0.75
C GLU A 109 -17.84 -9.61 -0.91
N THR A 110 -18.33 -10.74 -0.40
CA THR A 110 -19.74 -11.17 -0.52
C THR A 110 -20.70 -10.46 0.46
N ILE A 111 -20.20 -9.51 1.25
CA ILE A 111 -20.91 -8.90 2.38
C ILE A 111 -21.96 -7.86 1.99
N ASN A 112 -21.88 -7.29 0.79
CA ASN A 112 -22.75 -6.18 0.35
C ASN A 112 -24.26 -6.50 0.37
N ALA A 113 -24.63 -7.79 0.45
CA ALA A 113 -26.01 -8.28 0.44
C ALA A 113 -26.56 -8.71 1.82
N MET A 114 -25.78 -8.67 2.90
CA MET A 114 -26.25 -9.16 4.22
C MET A 114 -26.76 -8.02 5.10
N GLU A 115 -28.08 -7.98 5.31
CA GLU A 115 -28.76 -6.98 6.15
C GLU A 115 -28.39 -7.09 7.64
N ASP A 116 -28.06 -8.29 8.13
CA ASP A 116 -27.71 -8.49 9.54
C ASP A 116 -26.44 -7.72 9.96
N PHE A 117 -25.44 -7.66 9.08
CA PHE A 117 -24.24 -6.85 9.32
C PHE A 117 -24.52 -5.35 9.30
N LYS A 118 -25.55 -4.90 8.57
CA LYS A 118 -25.99 -3.50 8.60
C LYS A 118 -26.60 -3.16 9.96
N ARG A 119 -27.46 -4.02 10.48
CA ARG A 119 -28.04 -3.90 11.82
C ARG A 119 -26.96 -3.84 12.91
N ILE A 120 -25.96 -4.72 12.84
CA ILE A 120 -24.83 -4.70 13.77
C ILE A 120 -24.07 -3.37 13.68
N ALA A 121 -23.79 -2.87 12.47
CA ALA A 121 -23.05 -1.61 12.30
C ALA A 121 -23.83 -0.38 12.83
N GLU A 122 -25.16 -0.38 12.73
CA GLU A 122 -26.01 0.65 13.32
C GLU A 122 -26.01 0.58 14.85
N ASN A 123 -26.14 -0.63 15.41
CA ASN A 123 -26.09 -0.82 16.86
C ASN A 123 -24.74 -0.43 17.45
N LEU A 124 -23.63 -0.76 16.80
CA LEU A 124 -22.29 -0.32 17.21
C LEU A 124 -22.14 1.21 17.15
N GLU A 125 -22.85 1.91 16.27
CA GLU A 125 -22.82 3.38 16.23
C GLU A 125 -23.53 3.99 17.44
N ILE A 126 -24.66 3.40 17.85
CA ILE A 126 -25.39 3.81 19.05
C ILE A 126 -24.49 3.67 20.28
N VAL A 127 -23.75 2.56 20.38
CA VAL A 127 -22.81 2.28 21.48
C VAL A 127 -21.71 3.35 21.57
N ILE A 128 -21.08 3.72 20.45
CA ILE A 128 -20.01 4.73 20.43
C ILE A 128 -20.57 6.15 20.64
N GLY A 129 -21.79 6.40 20.17
CA GLY A 129 -22.42 7.73 20.21
C GLY A 129 -22.69 8.26 21.61
N ALA A 130 -22.69 7.40 22.63
CA ALA A 130 -22.91 7.76 24.02
C ALA A 130 -21.73 8.50 24.66
N ASP A 131 -20.48 8.31 24.17
CA ASP A 131 -19.28 8.82 24.86
C ASP A 131 -18.30 9.54 23.91
N LYS A 132 -18.64 10.78 23.54
CA LYS A 132 -17.99 11.54 22.46
C LYS A 132 -16.67 12.24 22.84
N LYS A 133 -16.10 12.01 24.03
CA LYS A 133 -14.92 12.75 24.51
C LYS A 133 -13.60 11.98 24.41
N ASP A 134 -13.63 10.68 24.15
CA ASP A 134 -12.43 9.83 24.08
C ASP A 134 -11.85 9.75 22.64
N ALA A 135 -10.52 9.83 22.51
CA ALA A 135 -9.80 9.65 21.25
C ALA A 135 -9.98 8.24 20.67
N SER A 136 -10.20 7.24 21.53
CA SER A 136 -10.54 5.86 21.13
C SER A 136 -11.90 5.81 20.43
N CYS A 137 -12.91 6.53 20.94
CA CYS A 137 -14.23 6.65 20.32
C CYS A 137 -14.13 7.33 18.95
N ALA A 138 -13.35 8.41 18.80
CA ALA A 138 -13.16 9.07 17.51
C ALA A 138 -12.53 8.13 16.46
N SER A 139 -11.58 7.30 16.88
CA SER A 139 -10.96 6.28 16.03
C SER A 139 -11.96 5.17 15.67
N ALA A 140 -12.78 4.74 16.63
CA ALA A 140 -13.82 3.74 16.44
C ALA A 140 -14.88 4.21 15.44
N VAL A 141 -15.33 5.47 15.53
CA VAL A 141 -16.24 6.09 14.54
C VAL A 141 -15.66 6.05 13.13
N LYS A 142 -14.35 6.31 12.97
CA LYS A 142 -13.69 6.27 11.65
C LYS A 142 -13.71 4.86 11.05
N TRP A 143 -13.40 3.84 11.85
CA TRP A 143 -13.45 2.44 11.41
C TRP A 143 -14.87 1.97 11.14
N LEU A 144 -15.85 2.38 11.94
CA LEU A 144 -17.25 2.05 11.73
C LEU A 144 -17.81 2.72 10.47
N LYS A 145 -17.45 3.98 10.19
CA LYS A 145 -17.80 4.65 8.93
C LYS A 145 -17.25 3.91 7.71
N ARG A 146 -16.03 3.37 7.80
CA ARG A 146 -15.45 2.52 6.75
C ARG A 146 -16.25 1.23 6.58
N ALA A 147 -16.60 0.55 7.66
CA ALA A 147 -17.44 -0.65 7.65
C ALA A 147 -18.82 -0.40 7.00
N LYS A 148 -19.50 0.68 7.39
CA LYS A 148 -20.79 1.10 6.81
C LYS A 148 -20.72 1.41 5.31
N SER A 149 -19.63 2.07 4.88
CA SER A 149 -19.36 2.33 3.45
C SER A 149 -19.23 1.03 2.64
N ARG A 150 -18.59 0.00 3.20
CA ARG A 150 -18.52 -1.33 2.58
C ARG A 150 -19.90 -1.99 2.51
N LEU A 151 -20.70 -1.88 3.56
CA LEU A 151 -22.07 -2.43 3.62
C LEU A 151 -23.08 -1.69 2.72
N GLY A 152 -22.69 -0.64 2.01
CA GLY A 152 -23.60 0.14 1.14
C GLY A 152 -24.56 1.05 1.91
N ILE A 153 -24.37 1.25 3.22
CA ILE A 153 -25.13 2.20 4.05
C ILE A 153 -24.56 3.60 3.75
N GLY A 154 -25.09 4.27 2.72
CA GLY A 154 -24.65 5.63 2.36
C GLY A 154 -24.86 6.07 0.90
N ARG A 155 -25.46 5.24 0.03
CA ARG A 155 -25.83 5.65 -1.34
C ARG A 155 -27.31 5.99 -1.45
N HIS A 156 -27.74 7.12 -0.86
CA HIS A 156 -28.96 7.77 -1.32
C HIS A 156 -28.96 9.29 -1.06
N ASN A 157 -29.34 10.03 -2.09
CA ASN A 157 -29.71 11.45 -2.17
C ASN A 157 -28.59 12.50 -2.27
N GLN A 158 -28.32 12.96 -3.50
CA GLN A 158 -28.49 14.37 -3.89
C GLN A 158 -28.38 14.55 -5.41
N THR A 159 -29.53 14.70 -6.05
CA THR A 159 -29.74 15.24 -7.39
C THR A 159 -29.68 16.78 -7.37
N THR A 160 -28.91 17.35 -8.31
CA THR A 160 -29.09 18.65 -9.02
C THR A 160 -29.45 19.92 -8.21
N THR A 161 -28.53 20.89 -8.08
CA THR A 161 -28.36 22.14 -8.89
C THR A 161 -27.45 23.16 -8.16
N ASP A 162 -26.74 23.98 -8.95
CA ASP A 162 -26.10 25.27 -8.62
C ASP A 162 -24.73 25.35 -7.91
N ILE A 163 -23.70 25.38 -8.76
CA ILE A 163 -22.65 26.41 -8.88
C ILE A 163 -22.59 27.47 -7.75
N LYS A 164 -21.64 27.33 -6.80
CA LYS A 164 -20.40 28.14 -6.68
C LYS A 164 -19.66 27.88 -5.36
N THR A 165 -18.38 27.52 -5.53
CA THR A 165 -17.24 27.79 -4.62
C THR A 165 -17.46 27.61 -3.12
N THR A 166 -17.02 26.48 -2.58
CA THR A 166 -16.10 26.39 -1.44
C THR A 166 -15.55 24.96 -1.33
N LYS A 167 -14.26 24.81 -1.61
CA LYS A 167 -13.35 23.67 -1.33
C LYS A 167 -14.01 22.34 -0.93
N GLN A 168 -14.65 21.67 -1.88
CA GLN A 168 -14.78 20.23 -1.84
C GLN A 168 -13.41 19.63 -2.17
N ARG A 169 -12.73 19.06 -1.17
CA ARG A 169 -11.82 17.94 -1.45
C ARG A 169 -12.71 16.81 -1.94
N ALA A 170 -12.93 16.75 -3.24
CA ALA A 170 -13.34 15.54 -3.90
C ALA A 170 -12.36 14.45 -3.45
N LEU A 171 -12.85 13.46 -2.69
CA LEU A 171 -12.32 12.11 -2.82
C LEU A 171 -12.79 11.62 -4.19
N SER A 172 -12.26 12.22 -5.25
CA SER A 172 -11.97 11.45 -6.43
C SER A 172 -11.12 10.32 -5.90
N GLN A 173 -11.64 9.08 -5.89
CA GLN A 173 -10.76 7.96 -6.19
C GLN A 173 -10.04 8.40 -7.45
N PHE A 174 -8.81 8.88 -7.30
CA PHE A 174 -7.91 9.05 -8.42
C PHE A 174 -7.75 7.64 -8.92
N ALA A 175 -8.59 7.25 -9.90
CA ALA A 175 -8.45 5.98 -10.55
C ALA A 175 -7.00 5.91 -11.00
N GLN A 176 -6.26 4.98 -10.40
CA GLN A 176 -4.85 4.83 -10.66
C GLN A 176 -4.67 4.72 -12.17
N ASP A 177 -3.76 5.52 -12.71
CA ASP A 177 -3.44 5.45 -14.11
C ASP A 177 -2.71 4.12 -14.34
N LEU A 178 -3.37 3.12 -14.90
CA LEU A 178 -2.82 1.76 -15.04
C LEU A 178 -1.67 1.71 -16.06
N PRO A 179 -0.84 0.63 -16.08
CA PRO A 179 0.29 0.54 -17.00
C PRO A 179 -0.14 0.26 -18.45
N GLY A 180 0.67 0.70 -19.41
CA GLY A 180 0.48 0.42 -20.83
C GLY A 180 -0.92 0.70 -21.36
N PHE A 181 -1.50 -0.27 -22.07
CA PHE A 181 -2.83 -0.15 -22.69
C PHE A 181 -3.98 -0.26 -21.69
N LEU A 182 -3.72 -0.63 -20.43
CA LEU A 182 -4.73 -0.59 -19.38
C LEU A 182 -5.03 0.85 -18.93
N SER A 183 -4.14 1.80 -19.25
CA SER A 183 -4.41 3.24 -19.05
C SER A 183 -5.55 3.71 -19.96
N LYS A 184 -6.50 4.45 -19.41
CA LYS A 184 -7.55 5.14 -20.20
C LYS A 184 -7.00 6.16 -21.20
N LYS A 185 -5.76 6.64 -20.98
CA LYS A 185 -5.06 7.59 -21.87
C LYS A 185 -4.09 6.88 -22.81
N GLY A 186 -4.06 5.55 -22.80
CA GLY A 186 -3.04 4.75 -23.45
C GLY A 186 -1.66 4.86 -22.80
N PRO A 187 -0.67 4.15 -23.38
CA PRO A 187 0.71 4.12 -22.89
C PRO A 187 1.29 5.52 -22.73
N ARG A 188 2.06 5.74 -21.67
CA ARG A 188 2.73 7.02 -21.39
C ARG A 188 3.88 7.30 -22.35
N TYR A 189 4.59 6.24 -22.73
CA TYR A 189 5.78 6.24 -23.59
C TYR A 189 5.94 4.85 -24.22
N ASP A 190 6.91 4.72 -25.13
CA ASP A 190 7.21 3.48 -25.88
C ASP A 190 7.56 2.27 -24.99
N ASN A 191 8.12 2.51 -23.81
CA ASN A 191 8.50 1.52 -22.81
C ASN A 191 7.44 1.29 -21.70
N ASP A 192 6.22 1.80 -21.87
CA ASP A 192 5.11 1.61 -20.92
C ASP A 192 4.24 0.44 -21.36
N SER A 193 4.35 -0.69 -20.67
CA SER A 193 3.63 -1.94 -20.95
C SER A 193 2.95 -2.45 -19.67
N ASP A 194 1.79 -3.07 -19.83
CA ASP A 194 1.11 -3.83 -18.77
C ASP A 194 1.87 -5.11 -18.40
N ASP A 195 2.52 -5.76 -19.36
CA ASP A 195 3.42 -6.88 -19.12
C ASP A 195 4.87 -6.41 -18.91
N VAL A 196 5.43 -6.67 -17.72
CA VAL A 196 6.81 -6.31 -17.35
C VAL A 196 7.88 -7.00 -18.17
N ARG A 197 7.58 -8.14 -18.80
CA ARG A 197 8.55 -8.83 -19.69
C ARG A 197 8.89 -8.00 -20.92
N ASN A 198 7.99 -7.08 -21.30
CA ASN A 198 8.18 -6.17 -22.42
C ASN A 198 8.77 -4.81 -22.00
N VAL A 199 9.00 -4.58 -20.70
CA VAL A 199 9.57 -3.34 -20.18
C VAL A 199 11.09 -3.44 -20.16
N ARG A 200 11.76 -2.51 -20.85
CA ARG A 200 13.22 -2.40 -20.87
C ARG A 200 13.72 -1.84 -19.55
N ILE A 201 14.82 -2.43 -19.04
CA ILE A 201 15.45 -2.01 -17.77
C ILE A 201 15.87 -0.54 -17.84
N LEU A 202 16.70 -0.18 -18.83
CA LEU A 202 17.14 1.21 -19.02
C LEU A 202 15.99 2.08 -19.57
N PRO A 203 15.98 3.38 -19.23
CA PRO A 203 14.92 4.26 -19.69
C PRO A 203 15.09 4.58 -21.17
N THR A 204 13.98 4.71 -21.88
CA THR A 204 13.99 5.12 -23.29
C THR A 204 14.00 6.64 -23.41
N TYR A 205 14.28 7.15 -24.61
CA TYR A 205 14.24 8.58 -24.87
C TYR A 205 12.85 9.19 -24.60
N HIS A 206 11.77 8.51 -25.01
CA HIS A 206 10.40 8.95 -24.77
C HIS A 206 10.04 8.88 -23.28
N GLU A 207 10.53 7.88 -22.55
CA GLU A 207 10.36 7.79 -21.10
C GLU A 207 11.07 8.94 -20.38
N ILE A 208 12.30 9.29 -20.79
CA ILE A 208 13.05 10.41 -20.21
C ILE A 208 12.33 11.73 -20.43
N LEU A 209 11.70 11.95 -21.59
CA LEU A 209 10.98 13.19 -21.90
C LEU A 209 9.53 13.21 -21.44
N SER A 210 9.02 12.13 -20.87
CA SER A 210 7.61 12.05 -20.46
C SER A 210 7.33 12.90 -19.23
N ASP A 211 6.35 13.79 -19.34
CA ASP A 211 5.81 14.54 -18.19
C ASP A 211 4.83 13.70 -17.34
N ARG A 212 4.32 12.58 -17.89
CA ARG A 212 3.45 11.66 -17.14
C ARG A 212 4.32 10.76 -16.26
N PRO A 213 4.06 10.70 -14.93
CA PRO A 213 4.82 9.84 -14.04
C PRO A 213 4.62 8.35 -14.39
N PRO A 214 5.63 7.52 -14.13
CA PRO A 214 5.54 6.07 -14.35
C PRO A 214 4.41 5.46 -13.50
N TYR A 215 3.85 4.34 -13.97
CA TYR A 215 2.96 3.55 -13.14
C TYR A 215 3.75 2.94 -11.99
N LEU A 216 3.40 3.33 -10.76
CA LEU A 216 3.87 2.68 -9.54
C LEU A 216 2.70 1.96 -8.87
N PRO A 217 2.86 0.67 -8.53
CA PRO A 217 1.83 -0.07 -7.83
C PRO A 217 1.47 0.56 -6.49
N THR A 218 0.19 0.48 -6.11
CA THR A 218 -0.28 0.96 -4.81
C THR A 218 -0.21 -0.17 -3.78
N LEU A 219 -0.35 0.22 -2.51
CA LEU A 219 -0.42 -0.71 -1.39
C LEU A 219 -1.78 -1.40 -1.28
N ASP A 220 -2.81 -0.89 -1.96
CA ASP A 220 -4.16 -1.47 -1.93
C ASP A 220 -4.25 -2.64 -2.94
N PRO A 221 -4.47 -3.88 -2.48
CA PRO A 221 -4.60 -5.03 -3.37
C PRO A 221 -5.74 -4.91 -4.38
N SER A 222 -6.79 -4.14 -4.06
CA SER A 222 -7.95 -3.95 -4.94
C SER A 222 -7.69 -3.01 -6.13
N GLU A 223 -6.58 -2.27 -6.08
CA GLU A 223 -6.14 -1.37 -7.16
C GLU A 223 -5.07 -2.01 -8.06
N LEU A 224 -4.63 -3.24 -7.74
CA LEU A 224 -3.63 -3.94 -8.51
C LEU A 224 -4.22 -4.45 -9.83
N HIS A 225 -3.50 -4.18 -10.92
CA HIS A 225 -3.91 -4.66 -12.24
C HIS A 225 -3.63 -6.16 -12.45
N LEU A 226 -2.71 -6.74 -11.67
CA LEU A 226 -2.35 -8.16 -11.73
C LEU A 226 -2.40 -8.80 -10.32
N PRO A 227 -3.18 -9.88 -10.13
CA PRO A 227 -3.20 -10.64 -8.88
C PRO A 227 -2.11 -11.72 -8.82
N GLY A 228 -1.96 -12.35 -7.65
CA GLY A 228 -1.13 -13.55 -7.47
C GLY A 228 0.38 -13.33 -7.56
N ILE A 229 1.13 -14.39 -7.89
CA ILE A 229 2.60 -14.37 -7.97
C ILE A 229 3.08 -13.48 -9.11
N GLU A 230 2.40 -13.49 -10.25
CA GLU A 230 2.73 -12.62 -11.39
C GLU A 230 2.59 -11.14 -11.01
N GLY A 231 1.52 -10.78 -10.29
CA GLY A 231 1.37 -9.43 -9.73
C GLY A 231 2.42 -9.09 -8.68
N LEU A 232 2.89 -10.04 -7.89
CA LEU A 232 4.01 -9.80 -6.95
C LEU A 232 5.30 -9.48 -7.72
N ILE A 233 5.63 -10.25 -8.76
CA ILE A 233 6.83 -10.05 -9.58
C ILE A 233 6.75 -8.71 -10.33
N ASP A 234 5.61 -8.40 -10.94
CA ASP A 234 5.36 -7.11 -11.60
C ASP A 234 5.66 -5.94 -10.66
N ARG A 235 5.10 -5.99 -9.44
CA ARG A 235 5.27 -4.92 -8.46
C ARG A 235 6.72 -4.75 -8.05
N HIS A 236 7.41 -5.84 -7.71
CA HIS A 236 8.81 -5.77 -7.32
C HIS A 236 9.69 -5.27 -8.46
N PHE A 237 9.44 -5.72 -9.69
CA PHE A 237 10.17 -5.23 -10.85
C PHE A 237 10.00 -3.72 -11.02
N ARG A 238 8.75 -3.22 -11.01
CA ARG A 238 8.47 -1.79 -11.22
C ARG A 238 9.02 -0.91 -10.11
N LEU A 239 8.86 -1.32 -8.85
CA LEU A 239 9.39 -0.58 -7.69
C LEU A 239 10.92 -0.57 -7.70
N TYR A 240 11.55 -1.73 -7.91
CA TYR A 240 13.00 -1.83 -7.95
C TYR A 240 13.59 -1.03 -9.12
N ARG A 241 12.94 -1.09 -10.29
CA ARG A 241 13.33 -0.28 -11.45
C ARG A 241 13.19 1.21 -11.15
N GLU A 242 12.12 1.64 -10.49
CA GLU A 242 11.97 3.05 -10.12
C GLU A 242 13.07 3.50 -9.15
N ASP A 243 13.37 2.72 -8.12
CA ASP A 243 14.43 3.03 -7.15
C ASP A 243 15.83 3.09 -7.79
N THR A 244 16.12 2.22 -8.76
CA THR A 244 17.45 2.10 -9.38
C THR A 244 17.63 2.96 -10.63
N VAL A 245 16.61 3.02 -11.49
CA VAL A 245 16.66 3.67 -12.81
C VAL A 245 15.98 5.04 -12.79
N GLY A 246 15.02 5.28 -11.90
CA GLY A 246 14.36 6.58 -11.72
C GLY A 246 15.36 7.74 -11.54
N PRO A 247 16.37 7.63 -10.64
CA PRO A 247 17.40 8.64 -10.51
C PRO A 247 18.18 8.94 -11.79
N ILE A 248 18.44 7.92 -12.61
CA ILE A 248 19.14 8.05 -13.90
C ILE A 248 18.24 8.79 -14.91
N ARG A 249 16.98 8.36 -15.03
CA ARG A 249 15.97 8.99 -15.90
C ARG A 249 15.83 10.47 -15.58
N ASP A 250 15.69 10.81 -14.30
CA ASP A 250 15.45 12.18 -13.86
C ASP A 250 16.71 13.04 -14.05
N ALA A 251 17.91 12.49 -13.82
CA ALA A 251 19.17 13.18 -14.11
C ALA A 251 19.31 13.49 -15.61
N LEU A 252 19.01 12.52 -16.49
CA LEU A 252 19.05 12.72 -17.94
C LEU A 252 18.01 13.75 -18.41
N ASN A 253 16.79 13.72 -17.88
CA ASN A 253 15.77 14.72 -18.21
C ASN A 253 16.26 16.14 -17.88
N ARG A 254 16.81 16.34 -16.68
CA ARG A 254 17.35 17.64 -16.24
C ARG A 254 18.48 18.14 -17.13
N GLU A 255 19.42 17.27 -17.49
CA GLU A 255 20.53 17.64 -18.38
C GLU A 255 20.01 17.98 -19.79
N LEU A 256 19.11 17.18 -20.35
CA LEU A 256 18.49 17.48 -21.64
C LEU A 256 17.70 18.80 -21.62
N PHE A 257 16.98 19.08 -20.54
CA PHE A 257 16.27 20.34 -20.36
C PHE A 257 17.24 21.53 -20.28
N SER A 258 18.34 21.37 -19.55
CA SER A 258 19.39 22.40 -19.38
C SER A 258 20.13 22.68 -20.69
N LEU A 259 20.37 21.66 -21.51
CA LEU A 259 20.97 21.81 -22.84
C LEU A 259 20.03 22.55 -23.81
N ARG A 260 18.72 22.31 -23.72
CA ARG A 260 17.71 23.00 -24.52
C ARG A 260 17.48 24.46 -24.07
N ASN A 261 17.60 24.72 -22.77
CA ASN A 261 17.33 26.03 -22.17
C ASN A 261 18.52 26.53 -21.34
N PRO A 262 19.63 26.94 -21.98
CA PRO A 262 20.84 27.33 -21.26
C PRO A 262 20.67 28.55 -20.34
N GLN A 263 19.64 29.37 -20.58
CA GLN A 263 19.30 30.54 -19.75
C GLN A 263 18.55 30.17 -18.44
N ASN A 264 17.93 28.98 -18.36
CA ASN A 264 17.11 28.53 -17.23
C ASN A 264 17.75 27.33 -16.50
N ARG A 265 19.05 27.39 -16.22
CA ARG A 265 19.70 26.42 -15.31
C ARG A 265 19.18 26.65 -13.88
N SER A 266 18.01 26.08 -13.57
CA SER A 266 17.43 26.16 -12.24
C SER A 266 18.21 25.29 -11.24
N GLN A 267 18.45 25.82 -10.04
CA GLN A 267 19.11 25.15 -8.92
C GLN A 267 18.18 24.22 -8.13
N ASN A 268 17.21 23.57 -8.77
CA ASN A 268 16.29 22.67 -8.06
C ASN A 268 16.98 21.33 -7.78
N ALA A 269 17.78 21.32 -6.71
CA ALA A 269 18.45 20.15 -6.18
C ALA A 269 17.45 19.23 -5.46
N GLN A 270 17.02 18.16 -6.13
CA GLN A 270 16.70 16.93 -5.41
C GLN A 270 17.97 16.06 -5.33
N ASN A 271 18.30 15.68 -4.09
CA ASN A 271 19.23 14.71 -3.48
C ASN A 271 20.25 13.85 -4.27
N VAL A 272 20.34 13.87 -5.61
CA VAL A 272 21.28 13.02 -6.37
C VAL A 272 22.38 13.87 -6.99
N ARG A 273 23.59 13.76 -6.43
CA ARG A 273 24.81 14.40 -6.96
C ARG A 273 25.13 13.80 -8.33
N THR A 274 24.92 14.57 -9.39
CA THR A 274 25.24 14.16 -10.78
C THR A 274 26.49 14.90 -11.23
N ASN A 275 27.49 14.16 -11.72
CA ASN A 275 28.69 14.74 -12.32
C ASN A 275 28.58 14.69 -13.84
N VAL A 276 28.74 15.83 -14.50
CA VAL A 276 28.68 15.94 -15.96
C VAL A 276 30.09 16.10 -16.51
N TYR A 277 30.48 15.17 -17.39
CA TYR A 277 31.79 15.17 -18.04
C TYR A 277 31.63 15.48 -19.54
N SER A 278 32.55 16.28 -20.08
CA SER A 278 32.55 16.69 -21.50
C SER A 278 33.64 15.95 -22.28
N ASN A 279 33.60 16.02 -23.61
CA ASN A 279 34.59 15.39 -24.50
C ASN A 279 34.73 13.87 -24.28
N LEU A 280 33.60 13.18 -24.16
CA LEU A 280 33.56 11.72 -24.12
C LEU A 280 34.07 11.18 -25.47
N ALA A 281 35.09 10.34 -25.43
CA ALA A 281 35.56 9.58 -26.59
C ALA A 281 35.67 8.10 -26.25
N LEU A 282 35.30 7.25 -27.20
CA LEU A 282 35.45 5.81 -27.10
C LEU A 282 36.85 5.45 -27.59
N ASP A 283 37.72 5.04 -26.68
CA ASP A 283 39.12 4.71 -27.01
C ASP A 283 39.26 3.26 -27.47
N ARG A 284 38.57 2.34 -26.78
CA ARG A 284 38.68 0.90 -27.05
C ARG A 284 37.42 0.16 -26.62
N PHE A 285 37.03 -0.82 -27.42
CA PHE A 285 36.09 -1.88 -27.05
C PHE A 285 36.77 -3.23 -27.29
N HIS A 286 36.76 -4.11 -26.30
CA HIS A 286 37.26 -5.48 -26.44
C HIS A 286 36.49 -6.42 -25.51
N CYS A 287 36.51 -7.71 -25.83
CA CYS A 287 35.96 -8.74 -24.97
C CYS A 287 37.09 -9.60 -24.42
N ASP A 288 37.09 -9.79 -23.10
CA ASP A 288 38.00 -10.67 -22.39
C ASP A 288 37.22 -11.84 -21.77
N LEU A 289 37.88 -12.99 -21.61
CA LEU A 289 37.27 -14.19 -21.02
C LEU A 289 36.94 -13.99 -19.54
N TRP A 290 37.68 -13.14 -18.83
CA TRP A 290 37.50 -12.90 -17.39
C TRP A 290 36.57 -11.73 -17.10
N HIS A 291 36.72 -10.64 -17.86
CA HIS A 291 35.97 -9.39 -17.62
C HIS A 291 34.75 -9.21 -18.54
N GLY A 292 34.57 -10.09 -19.53
CA GLY A 292 33.52 -9.95 -20.53
C GLY A 292 33.76 -8.73 -21.42
N PRO A 293 32.70 -7.99 -21.84
CA PRO A 293 32.84 -6.79 -22.65
C PRO A 293 33.41 -5.63 -21.83
N VAL A 294 34.59 -5.14 -22.23
CA VAL A 294 35.30 -4.02 -21.61
C VAL A 294 35.34 -2.83 -22.56
N ILE A 295 34.83 -1.69 -22.09
CA ILE A 295 34.82 -0.42 -22.79
C ILE A 295 35.79 0.54 -22.08
N THR A 296 36.71 1.13 -22.84
CA THR A 296 37.57 2.23 -22.37
C THR A 296 37.05 3.53 -22.98
N ILE A 297 36.71 4.48 -22.11
CA ILE A 297 36.30 5.82 -22.49
C ILE A 297 37.29 6.84 -21.94
N SER A 298 37.59 7.86 -22.73
CA SER A 298 38.27 9.07 -22.29
C SER A 298 37.25 10.19 -22.10
N ILE A 299 37.51 11.04 -21.12
CA ILE A 299 36.70 12.23 -20.81
C ILE A 299 37.63 13.43 -20.64
N GLY A 300 37.12 14.60 -20.98
CA GLY A 300 37.79 15.87 -20.69
C GLY A 300 37.99 16.02 -19.18
N GLN A 301 39.21 16.42 -18.79
CA GLN A 301 39.54 16.57 -17.38
C GLN A 301 38.68 17.68 -16.74
N PRO A 302 38.02 17.43 -15.60
CA PRO A 302 37.22 18.44 -14.91
C PRO A 302 38.07 19.62 -14.47
N ALA A 303 37.54 20.84 -14.60
CA ALA A 303 38.26 22.08 -14.26
C ALA A 303 38.79 22.09 -12.81
N GLN A 304 38.06 21.50 -11.86
CA GLN A 304 38.50 21.41 -10.46
C GLN A 304 39.78 20.58 -10.30
N VAL A 305 40.00 19.64 -11.20
CA VAL A 305 41.08 18.64 -11.12
C VAL A 305 42.27 19.02 -12.01
N CYS A 306 42.09 19.94 -12.97
CA CYS A 306 43.14 20.40 -13.87
C CYS A 306 44.40 20.89 -13.14
N ASN A 307 44.22 21.60 -12.03
CA ASN A 307 45.32 22.19 -11.25
C ASN A 307 45.83 21.27 -10.13
N MET A 308 45.26 20.07 -9.97
CA MET A 308 45.68 19.13 -8.93
C MET A 308 46.94 18.36 -9.35
N ARG A 309 47.82 18.10 -8.38
CA ARG A 309 48.97 17.20 -8.54
C ARG A 309 48.50 15.78 -8.88
N PRO A 310 49.30 14.97 -9.59
CA PRO A 310 48.90 13.64 -10.06
C PRO A 310 48.34 12.73 -8.96
N HIS A 311 48.96 12.71 -7.78
CA HIS A 311 48.49 11.91 -6.65
C HIS A 311 47.11 12.37 -6.14
N ALA A 312 46.95 13.67 -5.90
CA ALA A 312 45.69 14.25 -5.44
C ALA A 312 44.54 14.06 -6.45
N ARG A 313 44.87 14.01 -7.75
CA ARG A 313 43.92 13.68 -8.81
C ARG A 313 43.43 12.25 -8.73
N VAL A 314 44.31 11.29 -8.47
CA VAL A 314 43.91 9.88 -8.28
C VAL A 314 42.99 9.73 -7.07
N ASP A 315 43.32 10.41 -5.97
CA ASP A 315 42.50 10.36 -4.76
C ASP A 315 41.10 10.97 -4.99
N TRP A 316 41.02 12.05 -5.78
CA TRP A 316 39.74 12.67 -6.14
C TRP A 316 38.81 11.73 -6.91
N TRP A 317 39.34 10.90 -7.82
CA TRP A 317 38.55 9.94 -8.60
C TRP A 317 38.15 8.68 -7.82
N LYS A 318 38.79 8.41 -6.68
CA LYS A 318 38.46 7.28 -5.79
C LYS A 318 37.42 7.63 -4.73
N SER A 319 37.21 8.92 -4.49
CA SER A 319 36.24 9.47 -3.52
C SER A 319 34.84 9.62 -4.12
#